data_AF-A0A7C3VS81-F1
#
_entry.id   AF-A0A7C3VS81-F1
#
_cell.length_a   1.000
_cell.length_b   1.000
_cell.length_c   1.000
_cell.angle_alpha   90.00
_cell.angle_beta   90.00
_cell.angle_gamma   90.00
#
_symmetry.space_group_name_H-M   'P 1'
#
loop_
_entity.id
_entity.type
_entity.pdbx_description
1 polymer ?
#
loop_
_entity_poly.entity_id
_entity_poly.type
_entity_poly.pdbx_seq_one_letter_code
_entity_poly.pdbx_strand_id
1 'polypeptide(L)'
;MKLTFCCAPDNNLYCVLQACGYLCPRFDNAREAVEQADRETGVLILADGYPGLCTHVEPAVLNVAAEKHLRVYIEYPDAVPGLRFGKPREVEWERVVVTTDAFGESLPRFRILSVHRSSFLPAHADNPMLVIARVAGYDRAVFGLPESVSPLLFRQHNLLIATTKLSNFVSGRFSPCVAWKVLWEHILHILDPGCHAVINWSPIVRPAFGPDETMPRDFEARAFKVAADWYHKSHLLIHPAEEAEVHELLRRGTETRPAPVATSPAGDGSKGILEGYASTIMHDGKQMQRIPIRSDCQAEAAMVLSLDWLLNGSSVSRDVARNLLDYTFFTSGLHGRERGNPEHPAFGLIAWGNIAPAWEVANYSDDDARVVLASVIASACLKTDRWDENLMRILLANLRTTGTLGFRGDRIDMPQIEARGWRAYHDSQTINYSPHHES
;
A
#
# COMPACT_ATOMS: atom_id res chain seq x y z
N MET A 1 17.65 30.75 10.08
CA MET A 1 17.56 29.39 10.65
C MET A 1 18.96 29.00 11.10
N LYS A 2 19.11 28.66 12.38
CA LYS A 2 20.38 28.29 13.02
C LYS A 2 20.34 26.80 13.37
N LEU A 3 20.36 25.97 12.32
CA LEU A 3 20.30 24.52 12.42
C LEU A 3 21.47 23.91 11.65
N THR A 4 22.07 22.87 12.24
CA THR A 4 23.10 22.04 11.60
C THR A 4 22.58 20.61 11.45
N PHE A 5 22.83 19.97 10.31
CA PHE A 5 22.36 18.63 9.99
C PHE A 5 23.50 17.62 9.92
N CYS A 6 23.27 16.44 10.50
CA CYS A 6 23.99 15.20 10.22
C CYS A 6 23.00 14.25 9.55
N CYS A 7 23.03 14.17 8.22
CA CYS A 7 22.10 13.34 7.44
C CYS A 7 22.58 13.19 6.00
N ALA A 8 22.06 12.21 5.27
CA ALA A 8 22.29 12.01 3.85
C ALA A 8 21.77 13.22 3.04
N PRO A 9 22.38 13.53 1.88
CA PRO A 9 21.98 14.67 1.06
C PRO A 9 20.56 14.56 0.49
N ASP A 10 19.99 13.35 0.43
CA ASP A 10 18.64 13.04 -0.04
C ASP A 10 17.61 12.88 1.09
N ASN A 11 17.99 13.18 2.35
CA ASN A 11 17.06 13.14 3.48
C ASN A 11 15.89 14.12 3.25
N ASN A 12 14.64 13.65 3.45
CA ASN A 12 13.49 14.43 3.00
C ASN A 12 13.38 15.77 3.74
N LEU A 13 13.60 15.79 5.06
CA LEU A 13 13.53 17.04 5.83
C LEU A 13 14.55 18.07 5.32
N TYR A 14 15.77 17.61 5.06
CA TYR A 14 16.85 18.47 4.56
C TYR A 14 16.52 19.01 3.17
N CYS A 15 16.10 18.15 2.24
CA CYS A 15 15.69 18.58 0.89
C CYS A 15 14.49 19.54 0.92
N VAL A 16 13.50 19.30 1.78
CA VAL A 16 12.33 20.18 1.93
C VAL A 16 12.73 21.54 2.45
N LEU A 17 13.62 21.62 3.44
CA LEU A 17 14.12 22.90 3.95
C LEU A 17 14.90 23.67 2.90
N GLN A 18 15.78 23.00 2.14
CA GLN A 18 16.48 23.62 1.02
C GLN A 18 15.52 24.15 -0.05
N ALA A 19 14.51 23.38 -0.42
CA ALA A 19 13.50 23.79 -1.40
C ALA A 19 12.64 24.98 -0.91
N CYS A 20 12.50 25.15 0.41
CA CYS A 20 11.86 26.31 1.03
C CYS A 20 12.81 27.50 1.25
N GLY A 21 14.05 27.42 0.76
CA GLY A 21 15.03 28.52 0.84
C GLY A 21 15.83 28.57 2.14
N TYR A 22 15.74 27.55 3.01
CA TYR A 22 16.55 27.48 4.22
C TYR A 22 17.88 26.78 3.95
N LEU A 23 18.97 27.54 4.03
CA LEU A 23 20.33 27.01 3.92
C LEU A 23 20.83 26.62 5.31
N CYS A 24 20.98 25.32 5.54
CA CYS A 24 21.51 24.75 6.78
C CYS A 24 22.79 23.96 6.46
N PRO A 25 23.89 24.12 7.23
CA PRO A 25 25.07 23.28 7.08
C PRO A 25 24.72 21.79 7.25
N ARG A 26 25.32 20.93 6.42
CA ARG A 26 25.12 19.47 6.44
C ARG A 26 26.46 18.75 6.49
N PHE A 27 26.55 17.77 7.37
CA PHE A 27 27.72 16.92 7.59
C PHE A 27 27.33 15.44 7.51
N ASP A 28 28.32 14.58 7.30
CA ASP A 28 28.12 13.12 7.19
C ASP A 28 28.19 12.40 8.54
N ASN A 29 28.69 13.06 9.59
CA ASN A 29 28.86 12.46 10.91
C ASN A 29 28.47 13.43 12.04
N ALA A 30 27.99 12.85 13.15
CA ALA A 30 27.45 13.61 14.27
C ALA A 30 28.52 14.45 14.99
N ARG A 31 29.76 13.95 15.06
CA ARG A 31 30.87 14.64 15.72
C ARG A 31 31.14 15.99 15.05
N GLU A 32 31.35 15.98 13.75
CA GLU A 32 31.62 17.18 12.95
C GLU A 32 30.43 18.14 12.99
N ALA A 33 29.20 17.65 12.86
CA ALA A 33 28.00 18.48 12.96
C ALA A 33 27.92 19.25 14.31
N VAL A 34 28.23 18.58 15.42
CA VAL A 34 28.24 19.20 16.77
C VAL A 34 29.45 20.12 16.96
N GLU A 35 30.62 19.76 16.46
CA GLU A 35 31.84 20.58 16.52
C GLU A 35 31.72 21.88 15.72
N GLN A 36 31.04 21.85 14.58
CA GLN A 36 30.83 23.02 13.71
C GLN A 36 29.60 23.84 14.09
N ALA A 37 28.67 23.31 14.88
CA ALA A 37 27.52 24.07 15.36
C ALA A 37 27.93 25.18 16.34
N ASP A 38 27.36 26.37 16.16
CA ASP A 38 27.51 27.50 17.07
C ASP A 38 26.83 27.21 18.42
N ARG A 39 27.28 27.87 19.49
CA ARG A 39 26.65 27.75 20.82
C ARG A 39 25.16 28.12 20.75
N GLU A 40 24.35 27.42 21.54
CA GLU A 40 22.90 27.66 21.66
C GLU A 40 22.13 27.55 20.33
N THR A 41 22.60 26.71 19.40
CA THR A 41 21.91 26.41 18.13
C THR A 41 21.34 24.98 18.11
N GLY A 42 20.56 24.65 17.09
CA GLY A 42 19.96 23.32 16.94
C GLY A 42 20.82 22.39 16.09
N VAL A 43 20.90 21.11 16.47
CA VAL A 43 21.55 20.06 15.67
C VAL A 43 20.59 18.91 15.45
N LEU A 44 20.46 18.44 14.20
CA LEU A 44 19.64 17.30 13.84
C LEU A 44 20.54 16.15 13.39
N ILE A 45 20.49 15.01 14.09
CA ILE A 45 21.20 13.78 13.76
C ILE A 45 20.14 12.77 13.27
N LEU A 46 20.06 12.58 11.95
CA LEU A 46 19.00 11.83 11.29
C LEU A 46 19.41 10.40 10.96
N ALA A 47 18.43 9.50 10.84
CA ALA A 47 18.68 8.07 10.74
C ALA A 47 18.95 7.59 9.30
N ASP A 48 20.15 7.80 8.78
CA ASP A 48 20.47 7.45 7.38
C ASP A 48 20.50 5.93 7.13
N GLY A 49 20.92 5.13 8.12
CA GLY A 49 20.95 3.67 8.03
C GLY A 49 19.61 2.95 8.24
N TYR A 50 18.52 3.70 8.41
CA TYR A 50 17.19 3.17 8.74
C TYR A 50 16.59 2.32 7.60
N PRO A 51 15.84 1.24 7.91
CA PRO A 51 15.56 0.69 9.23
C PRO A 51 16.61 -0.32 9.72
N GLY A 52 17.58 -0.67 8.87
CA GLY A 52 18.55 -1.74 9.12
C GLY A 52 19.59 -1.43 10.19
N LEU A 53 19.90 -0.14 10.41
CA LEU A 53 20.89 0.33 11.37
C LEU A 53 20.32 1.46 12.22
N CYS A 54 20.55 1.37 13.53
CA CYS A 54 20.25 2.42 14.48
C CYS A 54 21.33 3.53 14.42
N THR A 55 20.93 4.77 14.69
CA THR A 55 21.84 5.91 14.69
C THR A 55 22.77 5.84 15.89
N HIS A 56 24.07 5.66 15.65
CA HIS A 56 25.06 5.69 16.71
C HIS A 56 25.50 7.11 17.01
N VAL A 57 25.42 7.52 18.29
CA VAL A 57 25.96 8.80 18.77
C VAL A 57 26.86 8.55 19.97
N GLU A 58 28.16 8.81 19.80
CA GLU A 58 29.12 8.63 20.88
C GLU A 58 28.80 9.54 22.09
N PRO A 59 28.98 9.08 23.34
CA PRO A 59 28.77 9.93 24.52
C PRO A 59 29.59 11.22 24.50
N ALA A 60 30.80 11.20 23.93
CA ALA A 60 31.65 12.37 23.80
C ALA A 60 31.00 13.47 22.94
N VAL A 61 30.26 13.10 21.89
CA VAL A 61 29.53 14.04 21.04
C VAL A 61 28.42 14.73 21.82
N LEU A 62 27.70 13.97 22.65
CA LEU A 62 26.66 14.53 23.52
C LEU A 62 27.23 15.46 24.60
N ASN A 63 28.43 15.17 25.12
CA ASN A 63 29.12 16.05 26.06
C ASN A 63 29.46 17.41 25.43
N VAL A 64 30.04 17.40 24.21
CA VAL A 64 30.32 18.66 23.47
C VAL A 64 29.04 19.43 23.18
N ALA A 65 27.97 18.73 22.79
CA ALA A 65 26.67 19.36 22.60
C ALA A 65 26.13 20.02 23.88
N ALA A 66 26.31 19.38 25.03
CA ALA A 66 25.92 19.94 26.33
C ALA A 66 26.76 21.17 26.70
N GLU A 67 28.09 21.15 26.50
CA GLU A 67 29.01 22.27 26.76
C GLU A 67 28.68 23.52 25.92
N LYS A 68 28.20 23.30 24.70
CA LYS A 68 27.74 24.34 23.78
C LYS A 68 26.26 24.73 23.97
N HIS A 69 25.55 24.09 24.90
CA HIS A 69 24.11 24.24 25.10
C HIS A 69 23.27 24.05 23.82
N LEU A 70 23.66 23.06 23.00
CA LEU A 70 22.94 22.74 21.77
C LEU A 70 21.59 22.09 22.07
N ARG A 71 20.61 22.36 21.22
CA ARG A 71 19.32 21.66 21.21
C ARG A 71 19.41 20.56 20.17
N VAL A 72 19.51 19.30 20.62
CA VAL A 72 19.84 18.18 19.73
C VAL A 72 18.61 17.33 19.48
N TYR A 73 18.32 17.07 18.21
CA TYR A 73 17.34 16.09 17.77
C TYR A 73 18.04 14.83 17.25
N ILE A 74 17.60 13.65 17.70
CA ILE A 74 18.19 12.37 17.31
C ILE A 74 17.08 11.39 16.88
N GLU A 75 17.24 10.80 15.70
CA GLU A 75 16.33 9.77 15.19
C GLU A 75 16.87 8.35 15.34
N TYR A 76 16.01 7.42 15.74
CA TYR A 76 16.27 5.98 15.78
C TYR A 76 17.62 5.61 16.44
N PRO A 77 17.96 6.16 17.64
CA PRO A 77 19.29 5.96 18.23
C PRO A 77 19.50 4.56 18.79
N ASP A 78 20.72 4.03 18.73
CA ASP A 78 21.07 2.77 19.39
C ASP A 78 21.20 2.91 20.91
N ALA A 79 21.69 4.07 21.37
CA ALA A 79 21.91 4.38 22.76
C ALA A 79 21.79 5.88 23.03
N VAL A 80 21.18 6.21 24.17
CA VAL A 80 21.18 7.56 24.75
C VAL A 80 21.38 7.42 26.27
N PRO A 81 22.26 8.21 26.91
CA PRO A 81 22.46 8.12 28.35
C PRO A 81 21.17 8.21 29.16
N GLY A 82 20.94 7.24 30.04
CA GLY A 82 19.75 7.17 30.90
C GLY A 82 18.50 6.58 30.23
N LEU A 83 18.57 6.18 28.96
CA LEU A 83 17.48 5.53 28.24
C LEU A 83 17.83 4.08 27.88
N ARG A 84 16.79 3.25 27.82
CA ARG A 84 16.90 1.86 27.35
C ARG A 84 15.94 1.68 26.18
N PHE A 85 16.48 1.22 25.06
CA PHE A 85 15.72 0.85 23.88
C PHE A 85 15.56 -0.67 23.81
N GLY A 86 14.36 -1.12 23.50
CA GLY A 86 14.06 -2.51 23.18
C GLY A 86 14.49 -2.87 21.76
N LYS A 87 14.31 -4.13 21.38
CA LYS A 87 14.52 -4.57 19.99
C LYS A 87 13.56 -3.81 19.05
N PRO A 88 14.02 -3.44 17.84
CA PRO A 88 13.16 -2.85 16.83
C PRO A 88 11.87 -3.64 16.62
N ARG A 89 10.75 -2.91 16.54
CA ARG A 89 9.44 -3.45 16.18
C ARG A 89 8.91 -2.70 14.97
N GLU A 90 8.15 -3.39 14.14
CA GLU A 90 7.51 -2.78 12.98
C GLU A 90 6.08 -2.37 13.30
N VAL A 91 5.63 -1.25 12.74
CA VAL A 91 4.22 -0.87 12.75
C VAL A 91 3.44 -1.87 11.89
N GLU A 92 2.38 -2.46 12.43
CA GLU A 92 1.48 -3.32 11.66
C GLU A 92 0.06 -2.75 11.68
N TRP A 93 -0.52 -2.70 12.88
CA TRP A 93 -1.88 -2.23 13.13
C TRP A 93 -1.91 -0.95 13.96
N GLU A 94 -0.78 -0.58 14.53
CA GLU A 94 -0.62 0.60 15.35
C GLU A 94 -0.70 1.88 14.50
N ARG A 95 -1.03 2.98 15.17
CA ARG A 95 -1.08 4.33 14.65
C ARG A 95 -0.29 5.25 15.56
N VAL A 96 0.25 6.32 14.99
CA VAL A 96 0.89 7.38 15.78
C VAL A 96 -0.21 8.29 16.33
N VAL A 97 -0.11 8.65 17.61
CA VAL A 97 -1.10 9.48 18.30
C VAL A 97 -0.41 10.63 18.99
N VAL A 98 -0.93 11.83 18.81
CA VAL A 98 -0.48 13.04 19.51
C VAL A 98 -0.93 13.00 20.96
N THR A 99 -0.01 13.22 21.89
CA THR A 99 -0.28 13.06 23.34
C THR A 99 -0.14 14.35 24.13
N THR A 100 0.21 15.45 23.47
CA THR A 100 0.42 16.78 24.07
C THR A 100 -0.40 17.85 23.35
N ASP A 101 -0.70 18.94 24.05
CA ASP A 101 -1.33 20.14 23.49
C ASP A 101 -0.29 21.15 22.95
N ALA A 102 1.01 20.83 23.06
CA ALA A 102 2.11 21.70 22.63
C ALA A 102 2.05 22.11 21.15
N PHE A 103 1.40 21.32 20.30
CA PHE A 103 1.28 21.61 18.88
C PHE A 103 0.10 22.52 18.52
N GLY A 104 -0.68 22.96 19.51
CA GLY A 104 -1.82 23.86 19.33
C GLY A 104 -3.00 23.24 18.60
N GLU A 105 -3.96 24.07 18.21
CA GLU A 105 -5.23 23.64 17.59
C GLU A 105 -5.04 22.98 16.22
N SER A 106 -3.95 23.31 15.51
CA SER A 106 -3.63 22.74 14.20
C SER A 106 -3.19 21.27 14.26
N LEU A 107 -2.76 20.79 15.44
CA LEU A 107 -2.42 19.39 15.68
C LEU A 107 -2.80 19.00 17.12
N PRO A 108 -4.09 18.82 17.39
CA PRO A 108 -4.59 18.65 18.75
C PRO A 108 -4.24 17.28 19.32
N ARG A 109 -4.28 17.17 20.65
CA ARG A 109 -4.15 15.89 21.36
C ARG A 109 -5.17 14.87 20.83
N PHE A 110 -4.71 13.62 20.74
CA PHE A 110 -5.39 12.47 20.13
C PHE A 110 -5.52 12.49 18.61
N ARG A 111 -4.91 13.44 17.90
CA ARG A 111 -4.79 13.35 16.44
C ARG A 111 -4.03 12.08 16.05
N ILE A 112 -4.54 11.36 15.06
CA ILE A 112 -3.91 10.18 14.46
C ILE A 112 -3.01 10.60 13.30
N LEU A 113 -1.79 10.05 13.26
CA LEU A 113 -0.82 10.13 12.18
C LEU A 113 -0.38 8.71 11.76
N SER A 114 0.13 8.57 10.54
CA SER A 114 0.62 7.31 9.98
C SER A 114 2.06 7.41 9.51
N VAL A 115 2.86 6.40 9.88
CA VAL A 115 4.27 6.22 9.49
C VAL A 115 4.51 4.91 8.71
N HIS A 116 3.47 4.30 8.14
CA HIS A 116 3.48 3.15 7.20
C HIS A 116 4.62 2.13 7.39
N ARG A 117 4.36 1.00 8.09
CA ARG A 117 5.32 -0.11 8.29
C ARG A 117 6.73 0.32 8.76
N SER A 118 6.83 1.47 9.41
CA SER A 118 8.08 1.94 9.98
C SER A 118 8.55 1.04 11.14
N SER A 119 9.86 0.92 11.29
CA SER A 119 10.48 0.38 12.49
C SER A 119 10.54 1.43 13.58
N PHE A 120 10.27 1.05 14.81
CA PHE A 120 10.43 1.88 15.99
C PHE A 120 11.13 1.12 17.12
N LEU A 121 11.79 1.86 18.00
CA LEU A 121 12.46 1.33 19.18
C LEU A 121 11.54 1.46 20.39
N PRO A 122 11.06 0.35 20.99
CA PRO A 122 10.32 0.43 22.23
C PRO A 122 11.17 1.11 23.32
N ALA A 123 10.59 2.05 24.04
CA ALA A 123 11.27 2.79 25.09
C ALA A 123 10.29 3.14 26.21
N HIS A 124 10.82 3.61 27.34
CA HIS A 124 10.05 4.31 28.34
C HIS A 124 10.45 5.78 28.31
N ALA A 125 9.45 6.66 28.31
CA ALA A 125 9.66 8.10 28.38
C ALA A 125 8.48 8.75 29.07
N ASP A 126 8.76 9.70 29.95
CA ASP A 126 7.73 10.48 30.62
C ASP A 126 7.22 11.58 29.67
N ASN A 127 5.91 11.79 29.67
CA ASN A 127 5.24 12.84 28.89
C ASN A 127 5.66 12.88 27.41
N PRO A 128 5.54 11.77 26.66
CA PRO A 128 5.85 11.77 25.24
C PRO A 128 4.97 12.78 24.50
N MET A 129 5.50 13.35 23.42
CA MET A 129 4.77 14.24 22.51
C MET A 129 3.97 13.42 21.48
N LEU A 130 4.55 12.31 21.03
CA LEU A 130 3.91 11.31 20.17
C LEU A 130 4.10 9.93 20.75
N VAL A 131 3.10 9.08 20.61
CA VAL A 131 3.18 7.64 20.91
C VAL A 131 2.73 6.83 19.70
N ILE A 132 3.08 5.55 19.68
CA ILE A 132 2.50 4.55 18.79
C ILE A 132 1.67 3.55 19.58
N ALA A 133 0.43 3.32 19.13
CA ALA A 133 -0.54 2.47 19.81
C ALA A 133 -1.63 1.95 18.87
N ARG A 134 -2.33 0.88 19.26
CA ARG A 134 -3.58 0.47 18.59
C ARG A 134 -4.72 1.30 19.17
N VAL A 135 -5.35 2.10 18.33
CA VAL A 135 -6.45 3.00 18.71
C VAL A 135 -7.61 2.87 17.73
N ALA A 136 -8.83 3.14 18.20
CA ALA A 136 -10.00 3.21 17.34
C ALA A 136 -10.21 4.64 16.84
N GLY A 137 -10.60 4.77 15.58
CA GLY A 137 -10.85 6.04 14.89
C GLY A 137 -10.00 6.19 13.63
N TYR A 138 -10.38 7.16 12.78
CA TYR A 138 -9.69 7.43 11.51
C TYR A 138 -8.68 8.57 11.65
N ASP A 139 -9.14 9.74 12.07
CA ASP A 139 -8.34 10.96 12.20
C ASP A 139 -8.06 11.35 13.66
N ARG A 140 -8.84 10.80 14.60
CA ARG A 140 -8.69 10.99 16.04
C ARG A 140 -8.86 9.66 16.78
N ALA A 141 -8.08 9.46 17.85
CA ALA A 141 -8.26 8.33 18.77
C ALA A 141 -9.49 8.59 19.67
N VAL A 142 -10.68 8.12 19.25
CA VAL A 142 -11.96 8.50 19.86
C VAL A 142 -12.18 7.92 21.26
N PHE A 143 -11.51 6.81 21.59
CA PHE A 143 -11.53 6.20 22.93
C PHE A 143 -10.27 6.51 23.74
N GLY A 144 -9.45 7.46 23.30
CA GLY A 144 -8.17 7.78 23.94
C GLY A 144 -7.09 6.72 23.65
N LEU A 145 -6.14 6.61 24.57
CA LEU A 145 -5.00 5.69 24.46
C LEU A 145 -5.24 4.41 25.27
N PRO A 146 -4.74 3.25 24.79
CA PRO A 146 -4.70 2.04 25.61
C PRO A 146 -3.65 2.17 26.73
N GLU A 147 -3.66 1.23 27.67
CA GLU A 147 -2.65 1.16 28.74
C GLU A 147 -1.22 0.97 28.18
N SER A 148 -1.08 0.13 27.16
CA SER A 148 0.20 -0.15 26.52
C SER A 148 0.41 0.75 25.30
N VAL A 149 1.28 1.75 25.46
CA VAL A 149 1.76 2.61 24.37
C VAL A 149 3.28 2.55 24.26
N SER A 150 3.83 2.89 23.09
CA SER A 150 5.28 3.07 22.94
C SER A 150 5.59 4.53 22.56
N PRO A 151 6.44 5.24 23.32
CA PRO A 151 6.88 6.59 22.98
C PRO A 151 7.54 6.65 21.61
N LEU A 152 7.14 7.63 20.79
CA LEU A 152 7.68 7.84 19.45
C LEU A 152 8.51 9.12 19.34
N LEU A 153 8.09 10.20 20.02
CA LEU A 153 8.81 11.47 20.10
C LEU A 153 8.69 12.01 21.52
N PHE A 154 9.82 12.29 22.17
CA PHE A 154 9.84 12.79 23.54
C PHE A 154 11.12 13.55 23.85
N ARG A 155 11.11 14.31 24.95
CA ARG A 155 12.30 15.00 25.46
C ARG A 155 12.98 14.18 26.55
N GLN A 156 14.30 14.20 26.55
CA GLN A 156 15.14 13.67 27.62
C GLN A 156 16.25 14.70 27.88
N HIS A 157 16.16 15.43 28.99
CA HIS A 157 17.01 16.61 29.25
C HIS A 157 16.95 17.62 28.07
N ASN A 158 18.09 17.94 27.46
CA ASN A 158 18.20 18.84 26.31
C ASN A 158 18.07 18.13 24.95
N LEU A 159 17.78 16.82 24.95
CA LEU A 159 17.63 16.02 23.75
C LEU A 159 16.15 15.87 23.38
N LEU A 160 15.85 16.01 22.10
CA LEU A 160 14.60 15.59 21.50
C LEU A 160 14.84 14.29 20.75
N ILE A 161 14.15 13.23 21.13
CA ILE A 161 14.45 11.88 20.65
C ILE A 161 13.24 11.34 19.91
N ALA A 162 13.46 10.88 18.68
CA ALA A 162 12.50 10.09 17.94
C ALA A 162 12.94 8.62 17.92
N THR A 163 12.06 7.70 18.33
CA THR A 163 12.37 6.25 18.30
C THR A 163 12.16 5.61 16.93
N THR A 164 11.94 6.42 15.89
CA THR A 164 11.80 6.05 14.48
C THR A 164 12.39 7.17 13.60
N LYS A 165 12.45 6.95 12.27
CA LYS A 165 12.85 7.97 11.30
C LYS A 165 11.65 8.83 10.89
N LEU A 166 11.38 9.90 11.63
CA LEU A 166 10.29 10.83 11.30
C LEU A 166 10.63 11.67 10.05
N SER A 167 11.92 11.81 9.72
CA SER A 167 12.41 12.66 8.63
C SER A 167 12.19 12.06 7.24
N ASN A 168 11.57 10.87 7.13
CA ASN A 168 11.27 10.18 5.87
C ASN A 168 9.83 10.42 5.38
N PHE A 169 9.20 11.53 5.80
CA PHE A 169 7.76 11.74 5.64
C PHE A 169 7.27 11.91 4.18
N VAL A 170 8.16 12.27 3.24
CA VAL A 170 7.82 12.39 1.81
C VAL A 170 7.90 11.02 1.14
N SER A 171 9.08 10.40 1.15
CA SER A 171 9.34 9.10 0.55
C SER A 171 8.54 8.01 1.23
N GLY A 172 8.45 8.01 2.57
CA GLY A 172 7.62 7.10 3.35
C GLY A 172 6.11 7.36 3.26
N ARG A 173 5.67 8.37 2.48
CA ARG A 173 4.26 8.73 2.24
C ARG A 173 3.46 8.98 3.52
N PHE A 174 4.06 9.60 4.52
CA PHE A 174 3.41 9.80 5.81
C PHE A 174 2.15 10.66 5.67
N SER A 175 1.12 10.33 6.46
CA SER A 175 -0.20 10.93 6.35
C SER A 175 -0.82 11.24 7.72
N PRO A 176 -1.71 12.23 7.81
CA PRO A 176 -2.06 13.24 6.80
C PRO A 176 -0.97 14.30 6.61
N CYS A 177 -0.66 14.69 5.37
CA CYS A 177 0.42 15.64 5.03
C CYS A 177 0.39 16.94 5.86
N VAL A 178 -0.79 17.58 5.97
CA VAL A 178 -0.99 18.83 6.72
C VAL A 178 -0.59 18.69 8.19
N ALA A 179 -0.89 17.55 8.80
CA ALA A 179 -0.59 17.30 10.21
C ALA A 179 0.92 17.06 10.43
N TRP A 180 1.57 16.38 9.48
CA TRP A 180 3.03 16.21 9.47
C TRP A 180 3.78 17.53 9.29
N LYS A 181 3.21 18.47 8.51
CA LYS A 181 3.77 19.81 8.34
C LYS A 181 3.80 20.55 9.67
N VAL A 182 2.67 20.61 10.37
CA VAL A 182 2.57 21.26 11.69
C VAL A 182 3.54 20.63 12.69
N LEU A 183 3.62 19.29 12.72
CA LEU A 183 4.56 18.58 13.58
C LEU A 183 6.01 19.00 13.34
N TRP A 184 6.44 19.03 12.08
CA TRP A 184 7.82 19.40 11.73
C TRP A 184 8.12 20.87 11.97
N GLU A 185 7.21 21.78 11.63
CA GLU A 185 7.37 23.21 11.93
C GLU A 185 7.55 23.43 13.45
N HIS A 186 6.81 22.68 14.27
CA HIS A 186 6.98 22.72 15.72
C HIS A 186 8.30 22.12 16.19
N ILE A 187 8.73 20.97 15.66
CA ILE A 187 10.05 20.40 15.99
C ILE A 187 11.17 21.39 15.64
N LEU A 188 11.10 22.01 14.47
CA LEU A 188 12.09 23.01 14.03
C LEU A 188 12.08 24.23 14.96
N HIS A 189 10.91 24.70 15.40
CA HIS A 189 10.80 25.78 16.38
C HIS A 189 11.39 25.41 17.74
N ILE A 190 11.25 24.16 18.20
CA ILE A 190 11.92 23.68 19.43
C ILE A 190 13.44 23.79 19.28
N LEU A 191 13.99 23.49 18.11
CA LEU A 191 15.44 23.46 17.85
C LEU A 191 16.03 24.84 17.55
N ASP A 192 15.24 25.74 16.98
CA ASP A 192 15.61 27.15 16.74
C ASP A 192 14.43 28.08 17.12
N PRO A 193 14.28 28.43 18.41
CA PRO A 193 13.17 29.25 18.90
C PRO A 193 13.08 30.65 18.25
N GLY A 194 14.19 31.15 17.71
CA GLY A 194 14.23 32.43 16.99
C GLY A 194 13.74 32.35 15.54
N CYS A 195 13.40 31.15 15.06
CA CYS A 195 12.93 30.93 13.70
C CYS A 195 11.56 30.25 13.69
N HIS A 196 10.62 30.84 12.96
CA HIS A 196 9.36 30.22 12.61
C HIS A 196 9.49 29.67 11.19
N ALA A 197 10.00 28.44 11.08
CA ALA A 197 10.12 27.75 9.81
C ALA A 197 8.72 27.47 9.25
N VAL A 198 8.52 27.78 7.97
CA VAL A 198 7.34 27.36 7.22
C VAL A 198 7.82 26.42 6.12
N ILE A 199 7.41 25.16 6.21
CA ILE A 199 7.84 24.15 5.23
C ILE A 199 6.70 23.77 4.32
N ASN A 200 7.02 23.38 3.09
CA ASN A 200 6.02 22.92 2.15
C ASN A 200 6.62 21.85 1.23
N TRP A 201 5.84 20.81 0.96
CA TRP A 201 6.19 19.79 -0.03
C TRP A 201 4.93 19.27 -0.70
N SER A 202 5.11 18.68 -1.88
CA SER A 202 4.04 17.96 -2.56
C SER A 202 4.09 16.48 -2.17
N PRO A 203 2.99 15.89 -1.64
CA PRO A 203 2.90 14.45 -1.47
C PRO A 203 3.09 13.72 -2.79
N ILE A 204 3.74 12.55 -2.75
CA ILE A 204 3.96 11.70 -3.94
C ILE A 204 2.64 11.23 -4.53
N VAL A 205 1.64 10.98 -3.67
CA VAL A 205 0.28 10.59 -4.07
C VAL A 205 -0.70 11.63 -3.52
N ARG A 206 -1.54 12.17 -4.40
CA ARG A 206 -2.52 13.20 -4.07
C ARG A 206 -3.78 13.05 -4.94
N PRO A 207 -4.94 13.56 -4.48
CA PRO A 207 -6.10 13.71 -5.33
C PRO A 207 -5.76 14.50 -6.60
N ALA A 208 -6.40 14.15 -7.72
CA ALA A 208 -6.24 14.87 -8.97
C ALA A 208 -6.75 16.32 -8.88
N PHE A 209 -7.79 16.54 -8.06
CA PHE A 209 -8.41 17.84 -7.82
C PHE A 209 -8.63 18.07 -6.33
N GLY A 210 -8.49 19.32 -5.89
CA GLY A 210 -8.88 19.76 -4.55
C GLY A 210 -10.41 19.87 -4.36
N PRO A 211 -10.89 20.05 -3.11
CA PRO A 211 -12.33 20.16 -2.82
C PRO A 211 -13.00 21.38 -3.48
N ASP A 212 -12.26 22.48 -3.66
CA ASP A 212 -12.75 23.73 -4.25
C ASP A 212 -12.26 23.95 -5.69
N GLU A 213 -11.58 22.96 -6.27
CA GLU A 213 -11.02 23.08 -7.61
C GLU A 213 -12.08 22.81 -8.67
N THR A 214 -12.21 23.74 -9.63
CA THR A 214 -13.13 23.56 -10.75
C THR A 214 -12.61 22.47 -11.69
N MET A 215 -13.35 21.37 -11.81
CA MET A 215 -13.00 20.29 -12.73
C MET A 215 -13.13 20.74 -14.19
N PRO A 216 -12.20 20.35 -15.08
CA PRO A 216 -12.31 20.66 -16.50
C PRO A 216 -13.49 19.90 -17.12
N ARG A 217 -14.06 20.42 -18.22
CA ARG A 217 -15.26 19.81 -18.86
C ARG A 217 -15.06 18.37 -19.31
N ASP A 218 -13.83 17.97 -19.58
CA ASP A 218 -13.43 16.64 -20.04
C ASP A 218 -12.83 15.77 -18.93
N PHE A 219 -13.10 16.09 -17.65
CA PHE A 219 -12.51 15.38 -16.51
C PHE A 219 -12.81 13.88 -16.52
N GLU A 220 -14.02 13.45 -16.88
CA GLU A 220 -14.40 12.04 -16.92
C GLU A 220 -13.58 11.27 -17.97
N ALA A 221 -13.47 11.84 -19.18
CA ALA A 221 -12.68 11.25 -20.25
C ALA A 221 -11.19 11.16 -19.87
N ARG A 222 -10.63 12.21 -19.23
CA ARG A 222 -9.25 12.20 -18.73
C ARG A 222 -9.04 11.16 -17.64
N ALA A 223 -9.94 11.09 -16.66
CA ALA A 223 -9.87 10.15 -15.55
C ALA A 223 -9.91 8.71 -16.06
N PHE A 224 -10.85 8.41 -16.97
CA PHE A 224 -10.94 7.11 -17.61
C PHE A 224 -9.67 6.77 -18.40
N LYS A 225 -9.15 7.70 -19.22
CA LYS A 225 -7.92 7.48 -19.98
C LYS A 225 -6.72 7.20 -19.08
N VAL A 226 -6.59 7.91 -17.96
CA VAL A 226 -5.54 7.67 -16.97
C VAL A 226 -5.70 6.30 -16.32
N ALA A 227 -6.92 5.87 -16.00
CA ALA A 227 -7.19 4.54 -15.47
C ALA A 227 -6.85 3.42 -16.48
N ALA A 228 -7.22 3.57 -17.75
CA ALA A 228 -6.85 2.63 -18.80
C ALA A 228 -5.33 2.57 -19.02
N ASP A 229 -4.65 3.73 -19.03
CA ASP A 229 -3.19 3.82 -19.16
C ASP A 229 -2.46 3.18 -17.98
N TRP A 230 -3.08 3.14 -16.80
CA TRP A 230 -2.49 2.50 -15.63
C TRP A 230 -2.25 1.01 -15.88
N TYR A 231 -3.17 0.29 -16.52
CA TYR A 231 -2.97 -1.14 -16.86
C TYR A 231 -1.70 -1.37 -17.67
N HIS A 232 -1.44 -0.52 -18.67
CA HIS A 232 -0.23 -0.60 -19.52
C HIS A 232 1.05 -0.23 -18.78
N LYS A 233 0.99 0.69 -17.80
CA LYS A 233 2.15 1.23 -17.07
C LYS A 233 2.41 0.53 -15.73
N SER A 234 1.48 -0.30 -15.27
CA SER A 234 1.52 -0.95 -13.96
C SER A 234 2.47 -2.15 -13.89
N HIS A 235 2.96 -2.64 -15.04
CA HIS A 235 3.72 -3.90 -15.12
C HIS A 235 2.99 -5.09 -14.49
N LEU A 236 1.65 -5.08 -14.51
CA LEU A 236 0.82 -6.21 -14.06
C LEU A 236 0.51 -7.20 -15.18
N LEU A 237 0.54 -6.76 -16.44
CA LEU A 237 0.44 -7.68 -17.58
C LEU A 237 1.70 -8.54 -17.59
N ILE A 238 1.53 -9.86 -17.44
CA ILE A 238 2.65 -10.78 -17.25
C ILE A 238 3.46 -10.86 -18.54
N HIS A 239 4.72 -10.45 -18.48
CA HIS A 239 5.61 -10.63 -19.61
C HIS A 239 6.03 -12.11 -19.73
N PRO A 240 6.13 -12.70 -20.93
CA PRO A 240 6.49 -14.12 -21.09
C PRO A 240 7.78 -14.55 -20.38
N ALA A 241 8.75 -13.65 -20.26
CA ALA A 241 10.01 -13.94 -19.53
C ALA A 241 9.83 -14.08 -18.01
N GLU A 242 8.75 -13.56 -17.44
CA GLU A 242 8.47 -13.57 -15.99
C GLU A 242 7.49 -14.70 -15.59
N GLU A 243 6.78 -15.28 -16.55
CA GLU A 243 5.71 -16.27 -16.30
C GLU A 243 6.18 -17.45 -15.45
N ALA A 244 7.35 -18.03 -15.78
CA ALA A 244 7.87 -19.19 -15.05
C ALA A 244 8.18 -18.88 -13.58
N GLU A 245 8.72 -17.70 -13.30
CA GLU A 245 9.03 -17.25 -11.94
C GLU A 245 7.74 -17.01 -11.13
N VAL A 246 6.79 -16.26 -11.71
CA VAL A 246 5.50 -15.99 -11.08
C VAL A 246 4.79 -17.29 -10.73
N HIS A 247 4.73 -18.24 -11.67
CA HIS A 247 4.10 -19.52 -11.45
C HIS A 247 4.78 -20.33 -10.34
N GLU A 248 6.11 -20.31 -10.28
CA GLU A 248 6.85 -21.02 -9.23
C GLU A 248 6.61 -20.42 -7.85
N LEU A 249 6.56 -19.10 -7.73
CA LEU A 249 6.22 -18.42 -6.48
C LEU A 249 4.82 -18.79 -6.01
N LEU A 250 3.83 -18.78 -6.90
CA LEU A 250 2.44 -19.12 -6.58
C LEU A 250 2.28 -20.59 -6.13
N ARG A 251 2.97 -21.54 -6.78
CA ARG A 251 2.95 -22.95 -6.36
C ARG A 251 3.50 -23.15 -4.95
N ARG A 252 4.44 -22.30 -4.52
CA ARG A 252 5.02 -22.30 -3.17
C ARG A 252 4.17 -21.52 -2.15
N GLY A 253 3.05 -20.93 -2.56
CA GLY A 253 2.19 -20.11 -1.70
C GLY A 253 2.73 -18.70 -1.47
N THR A 254 3.70 -18.24 -2.25
CA THR A 254 4.18 -16.85 -2.21
C THR A 254 3.30 -15.99 -3.12
N GLU A 255 2.65 -14.98 -2.55
CA GLU A 255 1.68 -14.13 -3.28
C GLU A 255 2.14 -12.69 -3.48
N THR A 256 3.34 -12.34 -3.01
CA THR A 256 3.91 -11.00 -3.17
C THR A 256 5.35 -11.06 -3.60
N ARG A 257 5.76 -10.10 -4.43
CA ARG A 257 7.16 -9.83 -4.76
C ARG A 257 7.44 -8.31 -4.77
N PRO A 258 8.71 -7.88 -4.68
CA PRO A 258 9.04 -6.47 -4.91
C PRO A 258 8.50 -5.99 -6.25
N ALA A 259 8.04 -4.74 -6.31
CA ALA A 259 7.60 -4.15 -7.57
C ALA A 259 8.75 -4.15 -8.59
N PRO A 260 8.46 -4.42 -9.88
CA PRO A 260 9.46 -4.32 -10.93
C PRO A 260 9.98 -2.88 -11.05
N VAL A 261 11.19 -2.73 -11.58
CA VAL A 261 11.73 -1.41 -11.94
C VAL A 261 11.01 -0.86 -13.17
N ALA A 262 10.96 0.47 -13.33
CA ALA A 262 10.22 1.12 -14.42
C ALA A 262 10.68 0.72 -15.84
N THR A 263 11.88 0.16 -15.98
CA THR A 263 12.43 -0.31 -17.26
C THR A 263 12.12 -1.78 -17.56
N SER A 264 11.43 -2.49 -16.66
CA SER A 264 11.04 -3.88 -16.89
C SER A 264 10.09 -4.00 -18.10
N PRO A 265 10.19 -5.06 -18.90
CA PRO A 265 9.26 -5.25 -20.02
C PRO A 265 7.83 -5.48 -19.50
N ALA A 266 6.84 -5.03 -20.26
CA ALA A 266 5.42 -5.26 -19.96
C ALA A 266 4.85 -6.37 -20.85
N GLY A 267 3.95 -7.19 -20.31
CA GLY A 267 3.21 -8.16 -21.08
C GLY A 267 2.13 -7.53 -21.97
N ASP A 268 1.54 -8.35 -22.84
CA ASP A 268 0.47 -8.00 -23.77
C ASP A 268 -0.88 -8.64 -23.39
N GLY A 269 -0.97 -9.19 -22.18
CA GLY A 269 -2.14 -9.91 -21.68
C GLY A 269 -2.23 -11.38 -22.13
N SER A 270 -1.38 -11.85 -23.04
CA SER A 270 -1.43 -13.26 -23.51
C SER A 270 -1.07 -14.28 -22.42
N LYS A 271 -0.41 -13.82 -21.36
CA LYS A 271 -0.05 -14.59 -20.17
C LYS A 271 -0.88 -14.23 -18.93
N GLY A 272 -1.91 -13.42 -19.12
CA GLY A 272 -2.75 -12.89 -18.04
C GLY A 272 -2.20 -11.63 -17.38
N ILE A 273 -2.93 -11.17 -16.37
CA ILE A 273 -2.62 -10.03 -15.52
C ILE A 273 -2.57 -10.45 -14.04
N LEU A 274 -1.68 -9.83 -13.28
CA LEU A 274 -1.56 -9.99 -11.83
C LEU A 274 -2.63 -9.16 -11.08
N GLU A 275 -2.95 -9.54 -9.85
CA GLU A 275 -4.00 -8.90 -9.01
C GLU A 275 -3.77 -7.40 -8.78
N GLY A 276 -2.54 -6.94 -8.59
CA GLY A 276 -2.26 -5.52 -8.36
C GLY A 276 -1.08 -5.25 -7.44
N TYR A 277 -1.24 -4.27 -6.56
CA TYR A 277 -0.28 -3.91 -5.52
C TYR A 277 -0.89 -4.03 -4.14
N ALA A 278 -0.12 -4.53 -3.18
CA ALA A 278 -0.55 -4.71 -1.81
C ALA A 278 -0.97 -3.36 -1.20
N SER A 279 -2.07 -3.34 -0.45
CA SER A 279 -2.57 -2.13 0.24
C SER A 279 -1.56 -1.58 1.27
N THR A 280 -0.73 -2.46 1.82
CA THR A 280 0.36 -2.11 2.72
C THR A 280 1.42 -1.27 2.01
N ILE A 281 1.61 -0.05 2.50
CA ILE A 281 2.72 0.84 2.14
C ILE A 281 3.89 0.51 3.08
N MET A 282 5.05 0.20 2.51
CA MET A 282 6.29 -0.08 3.23
C MET A 282 6.91 1.22 3.77
N HIS A 283 7.88 1.11 4.68
CA HIS A 283 8.55 2.27 5.29
C HIS A 283 9.23 3.22 4.29
N ASP A 284 9.55 2.74 3.09
CA ASP A 284 10.13 3.51 1.98
C ASP A 284 9.08 4.04 0.99
N GLY A 285 7.79 3.90 1.31
CA GLY A 285 6.65 4.33 0.50
C GLY A 285 6.27 3.39 -0.64
N LYS A 286 7.03 2.32 -0.87
CA LYS A 286 6.73 1.34 -1.92
C LYS A 286 5.64 0.39 -1.48
N GLN A 287 5.03 -0.26 -2.46
CA GLN A 287 4.04 -1.32 -2.27
C GLN A 287 4.55 -2.57 -2.99
N MET A 288 4.36 -3.73 -2.36
CA MET A 288 4.71 -5.00 -2.98
C MET A 288 3.73 -5.30 -4.12
N GLN A 289 4.20 -5.92 -5.20
CA GLN A 289 3.32 -6.41 -6.26
C GLN A 289 2.62 -7.68 -5.76
N ARG A 290 1.29 -7.75 -5.90
CA ARG A 290 0.47 -8.94 -5.67
C ARG A 290 0.47 -9.74 -6.96
N ILE A 291 1.09 -10.92 -6.92
CA ILE A 291 1.25 -11.82 -8.07
C ILE A 291 0.18 -12.90 -8.29
N PRO A 292 -0.76 -13.18 -7.37
CA PRO A 292 -2.08 -13.70 -7.70
C PRO A 292 -2.60 -13.51 -9.12
N ILE A 293 -2.97 -14.61 -9.79
CA ILE A 293 -3.62 -14.63 -11.11
C ILE A 293 -5.07 -15.04 -10.90
N ARG A 294 -5.96 -14.07 -10.68
CA ARG A 294 -7.40 -14.33 -10.50
C ARG A 294 -8.19 -14.12 -11.77
N SER A 295 -9.28 -14.87 -11.92
CA SER A 295 -10.17 -14.79 -13.08
C SER A 295 -10.89 -13.44 -13.18
N ASP A 296 -11.38 -12.90 -12.07
CA ASP A 296 -12.02 -11.58 -12.00
C ASP A 296 -11.08 -10.47 -12.49
N CYS A 297 -9.82 -10.49 -12.06
CA CYS A 297 -8.80 -9.53 -12.50
C CYS A 297 -8.59 -9.56 -14.01
N GLN A 298 -8.64 -10.74 -14.65
CA GLN A 298 -8.49 -10.85 -16.11
C GLN A 298 -9.65 -10.15 -16.82
N ALA A 299 -10.88 -10.52 -16.44
CA ALA A 299 -12.08 -10.08 -17.12
C ALA A 299 -12.36 -8.59 -16.90
N GLU A 300 -12.19 -8.08 -15.68
CA GLU A 300 -12.38 -6.66 -15.37
C GLU A 300 -11.33 -5.77 -16.05
N ALA A 301 -10.07 -6.22 -16.12
CA ALA A 301 -9.05 -5.52 -16.89
C ALA A 301 -9.40 -5.51 -18.39
N ALA A 302 -9.87 -6.63 -18.93
CA ALA A 302 -10.32 -6.71 -20.32
C ALA A 302 -11.51 -5.77 -20.58
N MET A 303 -12.46 -5.66 -19.65
CA MET A 303 -13.57 -4.72 -19.72
C MET A 303 -13.07 -3.28 -19.83
N VAL A 304 -12.21 -2.83 -18.92
CA VAL A 304 -11.67 -1.45 -18.95
C VAL A 304 -10.93 -1.18 -20.26
N LEU A 305 -10.10 -2.11 -20.71
CA LEU A 305 -9.31 -1.95 -21.94
C LEU A 305 -10.18 -2.01 -23.21
N SER A 306 -11.25 -2.78 -23.22
CA SER A 306 -12.22 -2.79 -24.32
C SER A 306 -13.04 -1.50 -24.40
N LEU A 307 -13.35 -0.88 -23.24
CA LEU A 307 -13.99 0.43 -23.18
C LEU A 307 -13.03 1.52 -23.67
N ASP A 308 -11.73 1.41 -23.39
CA ASP A 308 -10.72 2.31 -23.93
C ASP A 308 -10.57 2.19 -25.45
N TRP A 309 -10.72 0.99 -26.00
CA TRP A 309 -10.87 0.83 -27.44
C TRP A 309 -12.13 1.53 -27.96
N LEU A 310 -13.29 1.30 -27.35
CA LEU A 310 -14.57 1.86 -27.81
C LEU A 310 -14.59 3.40 -27.75
N LEU A 311 -14.10 3.98 -26.65
CA LEU A 311 -14.19 5.41 -26.37
C LEU A 311 -13.02 6.20 -26.99
N ASN A 312 -11.81 5.63 -26.98
CA ASN A 312 -10.59 6.35 -27.37
C ASN A 312 -9.88 5.75 -28.59
N GLY A 313 -10.35 4.64 -29.15
CA GLY A 313 -9.77 4.03 -30.34
C GLY A 313 -8.40 3.36 -30.12
N SER A 314 -8.04 3.01 -28.88
CA SER A 314 -6.76 2.39 -28.55
C SER A 314 -6.69 0.94 -29.06
N SER A 315 -6.02 0.72 -30.19
CA SER A 315 -5.85 -0.64 -30.75
C SER A 315 -5.03 -1.55 -29.83
N VAL A 316 -4.09 -0.98 -29.06
CA VAL A 316 -3.33 -1.73 -28.05
C VAL A 316 -4.26 -2.24 -26.96
N SER A 317 -5.14 -1.39 -26.41
CA SER A 317 -6.10 -1.80 -25.39
C SER A 317 -7.08 -2.85 -25.94
N ARG A 318 -7.52 -2.72 -27.20
CA ARG A 318 -8.32 -3.74 -27.89
C ARG A 318 -7.64 -5.10 -27.90
N ASP A 319 -6.36 -5.14 -28.28
CA ASP A 319 -5.63 -6.39 -28.46
C ASP A 319 -5.30 -7.05 -27.10
N VAL A 320 -4.94 -6.24 -26.10
CA VAL A 320 -4.75 -6.74 -24.72
C VAL A 320 -6.06 -7.29 -24.14
N ALA A 321 -7.19 -6.60 -24.32
CA ALA A 321 -8.49 -7.08 -23.84
C ALA A 321 -8.85 -8.45 -24.44
N ARG A 322 -8.61 -8.63 -25.74
CA ARG A 322 -8.80 -9.92 -26.42
C ARG A 322 -7.89 -11.00 -25.84
N ASN A 323 -6.62 -10.69 -25.64
CA ASN A 323 -5.64 -11.63 -25.09
C ASN A 323 -6.01 -12.07 -23.67
N LEU A 324 -6.50 -11.16 -22.81
CA LEU A 324 -6.91 -11.47 -21.44
C LEU A 324 -8.13 -12.39 -21.39
N LEU A 325 -9.12 -12.18 -22.26
CA LEU A 325 -10.28 -13.08 -22.34
C LEU A 325 -9.91 -14.43 -22.98
N ASP A 326 -9.03 -14.44 -23.99
CA ASP A 326 -8.51 -15.68 -24.54
C ASP A 326 -7.67 -16.45 -23.49
N TYR A 327 -6.91 -15.75 -22.66
CA TYR A 327 -6.24 -16.33 -21.51
C TYR A 327 -7.24 -16.96 -20.54
N THR A 328 -8.27 -16.22 -20.16
CA THR A 328 -9.31 -16.67 -19.21
C THR A 328 -10.00 -17.94 -19.69
N PHE A 329 -10.45 -17.98 -20.95
CA PHE A 329 -11.33 -19.03 -21.44
C PHE A 329 -10.63 -20.16 -22.20
N PHE A 330 -9.46 -19.92 -22.77
CA PHE A 330 -8.85 -20.88 -23.72
C PHE A 330 -7.45 -21.34 -23.34
N THR A 331 -6.57 -20.44 -22.87
CA THR A 331 -5.14 -20.78 -22.74
C THR A 331 -4.65 -20.95 -21.29
N SER A 332 -5.43 -20.54 -20.29
CA SER A 332 -5.14 -20.77 -18.87
C SER A 332 -5.85 -22.01 -18.30
N GLY A 333 -5.58 -22.31 -17.02
CA GLY A 333 -6.29 -23.35 -16.26
C GLY A 333 -7.65 -22.92 -15.70
N LEU A 334 -8.04 -21.65 -15.84
CA LEU A 334 -9.18 -21.06 -15.12
C LEU A 334 -10.52 -21.70 -15.51
N HIS A 335 -10.78 -21.91 -16.79
CA HIS A 335 -12.02 -22.50 -17.32
C HIS A 335 -11.81 -23.84 -18.05
N GLY A 336 -10.56 -24.30 -18.15
CA GLY A 336 -10.18 -25.55 -18.81
C GLY A 336 -10.22 -26.78 -17.90
N ARG A 337 -9.57 -27.86 -18.34
CA ARG A 337 -9.40 -29.11 -17.58
C ARG A 337 -10.73 -29.71 -17.09
N GLU A 338 -10.87 -29.99 -15.79
CA GLU A 338 -12.09 -30.52 -15.18
C GLU A 338 -13.30 -29.61 -15.40
N ARG A 339 -13.09 -28.29 -15.48
CA ARG A 339 -14.15 -27.31 -15.80
C ARG A 339 -14.48 -27.27 -17.29
N GLY A 340 -13.56 -27.71 -18.15
CA GLY A 340 -13.79 -27.85 -19.58
C GLY A 340 -14.37 -29.20 -20.01
N ASN A 341 -14.48 -30.17 -19.10
CA ASN A 341 -14.94 -31.54 -19.41
C ASN A 341 -16.46 -31.70 -19.17
N PRO A 342 -17.29 -31.92 -20.20
CA PRO A 342 -18.75 -32.06 -20.06
C PRO A 342 -19.22 -33.15 -19.10
N GLU A 343 -18.42 -34.20 -18.91
CA GLU A 343 -18.75 -35.33 -18.02
C GLU A 343 -18.37 -35.07 -16.55
N HIS A 344 -17.66 -33.97 -16.27
CA HIS A 344 -17.20 -33.64 -14.93
C HIS A 344 -18.26 -32.80 -14.19
N PRO A 345 -18.50 -33.02 -12.88
CA PRO A 345 -19.49 -32.24 -12.13
C PRO A 345 -19.14 -30.75 -12.00
N ALA A 346 -17.89 -30.36 -12.25
CA ALA A 346 -17.44 -28.97 -12.30
C ALA A 346 -17.54 -28.30 -13.69
N PHE A 347 -18.07 -29.00 -14.71
CA PHE A 347 -18.14 -28.47 -16.08
C PHE A 347 -18.76 -27.07 -16.19
N GLY A 348 -18.08 -26.14 -16.83
CA GLY A 348 -18.54 -24.77 -17.01
C GLY A 348 -18.29 -23.85 -15.81
N LEU A 349 -17.83 -24.33 -14.65
CA LEU A 349 -17.37 -23.42 -13.58
C LEU A 349 -16.11 -22.67 -14.02
N ILE A 350 -15.74 -21.64 -13.28
CA ILE A 350 -14.45 -20.96 -13.43
C ILE A 350 -13.72 -20.94 -12.08
N ALA A 351 -12.42 -21.17 -12.13
CA ALA A 351 -11.58 -21.13 -10.93
C ALA A 351 -11.45 -19.69 -10.43
N TRP A 352 -11.34 -19.53 -9.11
CA TRP A 352 -11.04 -18.23 -8.51
C TRP A 352 -9.68 -17.70 -8.97
N GLY A 353 -8.68 -18.58 -9.05
CA GLY A 353 -7.38 -18.25 -9.60
C GLY A 353 -6.66 -19.42 -10.23
N ASN A 354 -5.55 -19.12 -10.89
CA ASN A 354 -4.72 -20.07 -11.61
C ASN A 354 -3.42 -20.35 -10.83
N ILE A 355 -2.83 -21.52 -11.03
CA ILE A 355 -1.51 -21.96 -10.55
C ILE A 355 -1.35 -22.18 -9.04
N ALA A 356 -1.90 -21.29 -8.20
CA ALA A 356 -1.88 -21.46 -6.75
C ALA A 356 -2.93 -22.52 -6.34
N PRO A 357 -2.56 -23.63 -5.68
CA PRO A 357 -3.51 -24.72 -5.38
C PRO A 357 -4.73 -24.26 -4.58
N ALA A 358 -4.55 -23.38 -3.59
CA ALA A 358 -5.65 -22.86 -2.77
C ALA A 358 -6.66 -22.02 -3.58
N TRP A 359 -6.28 -21.56 -4.76
CA TRP A 359 -7.06 -20.67 -5.61
C TRP A 359 -7.69 -21.44 -6.77
N GLU A 360 -6.95 -22.41 -7.32
CA GLU A 360 -7.42 -23.30 -8.38
C GLU A 360 -8.58 -24.21 -7.93
N VAL A 361 -8.64 -24.56 -6.65
CA VAL A 361 -9.71 -25.41 -6.11
C VAL A 361 -11.02 -24.67 -5.89
N ALA A 362 -10.99 -23.35 -5.69
CA ALA A 362 -12.14 -22.57 -5.29
C ALA A 362 -12.97 -22.11 -6.50
N ASN A 363 -14.29 -22.08 -6.34
CA ASN A 363 -15.25 -21.50 -7.28
C ASN A 363 -16.25 -20.64 -6.49
N TYR A 364 -16.19 -19.32 -6.66
CA TYR A 364 -17.05 -18.35 -5.98
C TYR A 364 -18.09 -17.79 -6.96
N SER A 365 -19.34 -17.64 -6.53
CA SER A 365 -20.39 -17.10 -7.42
C SER A 365 -20.20 -15.63 -7.74
N ASP A 366 -19.72 -14.84 -6.79
CA ASP A 366 -19.51 -13.41 -6.99
C ASP A 366 -18.34 -13.12 -7.95
N ASP A 367 -17.24 -13.89 -7.86
CA ASP A 367 -16.16 -13.83 -8.84
C ASP A 367 -16.64 -14.30 -10.24
N ASP A 368 -17.44 -15.37 -10.31
CA ASP A 368 -18.02 -15.85 -11.57
C ASP A 368 -18.89 -14.76 -12.23
N ALA A 369 -19.72 -14.07 -11.44
CA ALA A 369 -20.56 -12.96 -11.89
C ALA A 369 -19.72 -11.79 -12.42
N ARG A 370 -18.63 -11.44 -11.74
CA ARG A 370 -17.68 -10.39 -12.18
C ARG A 370 -17.02 -10.76 -13.51
N VAL A 371 -16.65 -12.03 -13.70
CA VAL A 371 -16.11 -12.52 -14.97
C VAL A 371 -17.14 -12.40 -16.08
N VAL A 372 -18.37 -12.85 -15.85
CA VAL A 372 -19.42 -12.86 -16.88
C VAL A 372 -19.79 -11.43 -17.28
N LEU A 373 -20.08 -10.56 -16.31
CA LEU A 373 -20.50 -9.18 -16.58
C LEU A 373 -19.42 -8.39 -17.32
N ALA A 374 -18.16 -8.49 -16.87
CA ALA A 374 -17.04 -7.82 -17.50
C ALA A 374 -16.79 -8.34 -18.92
N SER A 375 -16.89 -9.65 -19.13
CA SER A 375 -16.71 -10.26 -20.46
C SER A 375 -17.84 -9.89 -21.43
N VAL A 376 -19.10 -9.79 -20.98
CA VAL A 376 -20.22 -9.34 -21.82
C VAL A 376 -19.99 -7.90 -22.29
N ILE A 377 -19.57 -7.00 -21.40
CA ILE A 377 -19.24 -5.62 -21.76
C ILE A 377 -18.08 -5.60 -22.76
N ALA A 378 -17.04 -6.40 -22.53
CA ALA A 378 -15.92 -6.50 -23.44
C ALA A 378 -16.31 -7.03 -24.83
N SER A 379 -17.08 -8.11 -24.91
CA SER A 379 -17.66 -8.64 -26.15
C SER A 379 -18.44 -7.56 -26.91
N ALA A 380 -19.27 -6.79 -26.21
CA ALA A 380 -20.05 -5.71 -26.82
C ALA A 380 -19.17 -4.57 -27.37
N CYS A 381 -18.16 -4.14 -26.60
CA CYS A 381 -17.21 -3.11 -27.04
C CYS A 381 -16.37 -3.56 -28.25
N LEU A 382 -15.99 -4.84 -28.27
CA LEU A 382 -15.18 -5.45 -29.33
C LEU A 382 -16.01 -5.94 -30.52
N LYS A 383 -17.36 -5.97 -30.39
CA LYS A 383 -18.32 -6.46 -31.38
C LYS A 383 -18.03 -7.89 -31.82
N THR A 384 -17.92 -8.80 -30.87
CA THR A 384 -17.62 -10.22 -31.11
C THR A 384 -18.44 -11.12 -30.20
N ASP A 385 -18.71 -12.33 -30.67
CA ASP A 385 -19.39 -13.45 -30.00
C ASP A 385 -18.41 -14.56 -29.57
N ARG A 386 -17.10 -14.32 -29.69
CA ARG A 386 -16.03 -15.33 -29.52
C ARG A 386 -16.10 -16.10 -28.19
N TRP A 387 -16.59 -15.47 -27.13
CA TRP A 387 -16.61 -16.06 -25.78
C TRP A 387 -18.01 -16.48 -25.32
N ASP A 388 -19.05 -16.28 -26.13
CA ASP A 388 -20.46 -16.48 -25.75
C ASP A 388 -20.73 -17.90 -25.24
N GLU A 389 -20.14 -18.91 -25.89
CA GLU A 389 -20.32 -20.30 -25.45
C GLU A 389 -19.76 -20.52 -24.03
N ASN A 390 -18.58 -19.97 -23.72
CA ASN A 390 -17.99 -20.08 -22.38
C ASN A 390 -18.80 -19.30 -21.34
N LEU A 391 -19.29 -18.11 -21.69
CA LEU A 391 -20.18 -17.33 -20.82
C LEU A 391 -21.45 -18.10 -20.50
N MET A 392 -22.06 -18.74 -21.49
CA MET A 392 -23.24 -19.57 -21.27
C MET A 392 -22.95 -20.80 -20.40
N ARG A 393 -21.77 -21.41 -20.54
CA ARG A 393 -21.35 -22.52 -19.67
C ARG A 393 -21.22 -22.06 -18.20
N ILE A 394 -20.63 -20.89 -17.95
CA ILE A 394 -20.50 -20.33 -16.59
C ILE A 394 -21.86 -20.02 -15.98
N LEU A 395 -22.75 -19.39 -16.73
CA LEU A 395 -24.11 -19.11 -16.28
C LEU A 395 -24.86 -20.41 -15.93
N LEU A 396 -24.79 -21.42 -16.81
CA LEU A 396 -25.41 -22.72 -16.55
C LEU A 396 -24.80 -23.41 -15.31
N ALA A 397 -23.49 -23.35 -15.14
CA ALA A 397 -22.80 -23.96 -14.02
C ALA A 397 -23.13 -23.29 -12.67
N ASN A 398 -23.32 -21.97 -12.65
CA ASN A 398 -23.79 -21.25 -11.47
C ASN A 398 -25.25 -21.61 -11.15
N LEU A 399 -26.15 -21.59 -12.14
CA LEU A 399 -27.55 -21.95 -11.95
C LEU A 399 -27.73 -23.38 -11.44
N ARG A 400 -27.00 -24.35 -12.02
CA ARG A 400 -27.11 -25.76 -11.61
C ARG A 400 -26.46 -26.04 -10.24
N THR A 401 -25.61 -25.15 -9.74
CA THR A 401 -25.02 -25.30 -8.40
C THR A 401 -25.68 -24.41 -7.36
N THR A 402 -26.70 -23.65 -7.74
CA THR A 402 -27.54 -22.87 -6.82
C THR A 402 -28.67 -23.73 -6.28
N GLY A 403 -28.90 -23.69 -4.98
CA GLY A 403 -29.96 -24.45 -4.31
C GLY A 403 -31.37 -23.96 -4.64
N THR A 404 -32.37 -24.77 -4.29
CA THR A 404 -33.79 -24.53 -4.57
C THR A 404 -34.35 -23.23 -3.98
N LEU A 405 -33.68 -22.66 -2.97
CA LEU A 405 -34.05 -21.40 -2.33
C LEU A 405 -33.33 -20.17 -2.93
N GLY A 406 -32.52 -20.38 -3.98
CA GLY A 406 -31.74 -19.32 -4.63
C GLY A 406 -30.38 -19.04 -3.99
N PHE A 407 -30.00 -19.79 -2.94
CA PHE A 407 -28.68 -19.68 -2.30
C PHE A 407 -27.74 -20.77 -2.79
N ARG A 408 -26.49 -20.42 -3.05
CA ARG A 408 -25.40 -21.33 -3.39
C ARG A 408 -24.54 -21.67 -2.17
N GLY A 409 -24.46 -20.78 -1.18
CA GLY A 409 -23.47 -20.84 -0.09
C GLY A 409 -22.18 -20.14 -0.49
N ASP A 410 -21.21 -20.09 0.44
CA ASP A 410 -19.91 -19.40 0.29
C ASP A 410 -19.18 -19.71 -1.03
N ARG A 411 -18.47 -20.83 -1.09
CA ARG A 411 -17.74 -21.26 -2.28
C ARG A 411 -17.85 -22.76 -2.44
N ILE A 412 -17.71 -23.22 -3.67
CA ILE A 412 -17.68 -24.65 -3.98
C ILE A 412 -16.26 -25.04 -4.33
N ASP A 413 -15.63 -25.86 -3.47
CA ASP A 413 -14.28 -26.35 -3.72
C ASP A 413 -14.31 -27.64 -4.57
N MET A 414 -13.30 -27.82 -5.44
CA MET A 414 -13.18 -28.96 -6.35
C MET A 414 -13.38 -30.33 -5.66
N PRO A 415 -12.74 -30.64 -4.51
CA PRO A 415 -12.95 -31.94 -3.85
C PRO A 415 -14.40 -32.16 -3.40
N GLN A 416 -15.13 -31.09 -3.07
CA GLN A 416 -16.51 -31.20 -2.61
C GLN A 416 -17.46 -31.52 -3.77
N ILE A 417 -17.30 -30.84 -4.91
CA ILE A 417 -18.15 -31.05 -6.09
C ILE A 417 -17.84 -32.38 -6.79
N GLU A 418 -16.60 -32.84 -6.74
CA GLU A 418 -16.21 -34.18 -7.20
C GLU A 418 -16.85 -35.29 -6.36
N ALA A 419 -16.85 -35.13 -5.03
CA ALA A 419 -17.40 -36.13 -4.12
C ALA A 419 -18.94 -36.20 -4.14
N ARG A 420 -19.61 -35.04 -4.28
CA ARG A 420 -21.08 -34.93 -4.12
C ARG A 420 -21.83 -34.85 -5.44
N GLY A 421 -21.15 -34.42 -6.51
CA GLY A 421 -21.78 -34.02 -7.76
C GLY A 421 -22.53 -32.68 -7.63
N TRP A 422 -22.84 -32.06 -8.77
CA TRP A 422 -23.53 -30.76 -8.79
C TRP A 422 -24.97 -30.83 -8.26
N ARG A 423 -25.67 -31.96 -8.45
CA ARG A 423 -27.07 -32.13 -8.02
C ARG A 423 -27.26 -31.97 -6.51
N ALA A 424 -26.27 -32.38 -5.72
CA ALA A 424 -26.31 -32.20 -4.27
C ALA A 424 -26.44 -30.73 -3.86
N TYR A 425 -25.91 -29.81 -4.67
CA TYR A 425 -26.06 -28.37 -4.46
C TYR A 425 -27.39 -27.86 -5.01
N HIS A 426 -27.77 -28.27 -6.23
CA HIS A 426 -29.03 -27.90 -6.88
C HIS A 426 -30.26 -28.21 -6.02
N ASP A 427 -30.30 -29.44 -5.49
CA ASP A 427 -31.44 -29.97 -4.74
C ASP A 427 -31.42 -29.49 -3.27
N SER A 428 -30.38 -28.75 -2.86
CA SER A 428 -30.24 -28.28 -1.49
C SER A 428 -31.24 -27.18 -1.15
N GLN A 429 -31.59 -27.09 0.13
CA GLN A 429 -32.31 -25.97 0.72
C GLN A 429 -31.35 -25.08 1.53
N THR A 430 -30.18 -24.79 0.95
CA THR A 430 -29.17 -23.95 1.56
C THR A 430 -29.73 -22.55 1.82
N ILE A 431 -29.33 -21.94 2.93
CA ILE A 431 -29.64 -20.56 3.28
C ILE A 431 -28.36 -19.91 3.78
N ASN A 432 -28.03 -18.74 3.22
CA ASN A 432 -26.87 -17.97 3.63
C ASN A 432 -27.21 -16.47 3.56
N TYR A 433 -27.37 -15.84 4.72
CA TYR A 433 -27.75 -14.42 4.82
C TYR A 433 -26.55 -13.46 4.69
N SER A 434 -25.52 -13.89 3.96
CA SER A 434 -24.31 -13.12 3.68
C SER A 434 -24.29 -12.77 2.20
N PRO A 435 -24.86 -11.61 1.78
CA PRO A 435 -25.07 -11.31 0.36
C PRO A 435 -23.80 -11.31 -0.49
N HIS A 436 -22.65 -11.02 0.12
CA HIS A 436 -21.35 -11.03 -0.55
C HIS A 436 -20.92 -12.42 -1.02
N HIS A 437 -21.50 -13.50 -0.49
CA HIS A 437 -21.26 -14.87 -0.93
C HIS A 437 -22.26 -15.36 -1.99
N GLU A 438 -23.32 -14.61 -2.27
CA GLU A 438 -24.50 -15.07 -3.03
C GLU A 438 -24.74 -14.26 -4.31
N SER A 439 -23.74 -13.51 -4.77
CA SER A 439 -23.84 -12.59 -5.93
C SER A 439 -23.63 -13.26 -7.28
#